data_AF-A0A9D2JJV6-F1
#
_entry.id   AF-A0A9D2JJV6-F1
#
_cell.length_a   1.000
_cell.length_b   1.000
_cell.length_c   1.000
_cell.angle_alpha   90.00
_cell.angle_beta   90.00
_cell.angle_gamma   90.00
#
_symmetry.space_group_name_H-M   'P 1'
#
loop_
_entity.id
_entity.type
_entity.pdbx_description
1 polymer ?
#
loop_
_entity_poly.entity_id
_entity_poly.type
_entity_poly.pdbx_seq_one_letter_code
_entity_poly.pdbx_strand_id
1 'polypeptide(L)' 'MKYTAILTAVQVGQAVRSLLLLGEQKITIEETEKGRFVVTTTTKTAQSKYSINSIPQKRAKSNS' A
#
# COMPACT_ATOMS: atom_id res chain seq x y z
N MET A 1 5.60 -4.72 10.89
CA MET A 1 4.43 -5.13 11.69
C MET A 1 3.73 -6.25 10.95
N LYS A 2 3.31 -7.33 11.63
CA LYS A 2 2.44 -8.36 11.02
C LYS A 2 1.01 -8.03 11.42
N TYR A 3 0.15 -7.73 10.44
CA TYR A 3 -1.28 -7.56 10.66
C TYR A 3 -1.98 -8.89 10.39
N THR A 4 -2.66 -9.42 11.40
CA THR A 4 -3.44 -10.65 11.29
C THR A 4 -4.91 -10.28 11.38
N ALA A 5 -5.64 -10.39 10.26
CA ALA A 5 -7.08 -10.20 10.20
C ALA A 5 -7.75 -11.49 9.71
N ILE A 6 -8.85 -11.89 10.35
CA ILE A 6 -9.66 -13.01 9.88
C ILE A 6 -10.57 -12.48 8.78
N LEU A 7 -10.32 -12.88 7.54
CA LEU A 7 -11.06 -12.46 6.36
C LEU A 7 -11.82 -13.63 5.75
N THR A 8 -13.05 -13.39 5.32
CA THR A 8 -13.84 -14.34 4.53
C THR A 8 -13.30 -14.47 3.11
N ALA A 9 -13.62 -15.57 2.41
CA ALA A 9 -13.17 -15.79 1.03
C ALA A 9 -13.54 -14.63 0.09
N VAL A 10 -14.70 -14.00 0.29
CA VAL A 10 -15.14 -12.83 -0.50
C VAL A 10 -14.24 -11.62 -0.24
N GLN A 11 -13.92 -11.34 1.03
CA GLN A 11 -13.03 -10.24 1.41
C GLN A 11 -11.60 -10.47 0.90
N VAL A 12 -11.12 -11.71 0.94
CA VAL A 12 -9.82 -12.07 0.35
C VAL A 12 -9.83 -11.81 -1.16
N GLY A 13 -10.88 -12.21 -1.87
CA GLY A 13 -11.02 -11.92 -3.30
C GLY A 13 -11.04 -10.42 -3.62
N GLN A 14 -11.71 -9.61 -2.80
CA GLN A 14 -11.72 -8.14 -2.95
C GLN A 14 -10.35 -7.52 -2.67
N ALA A 15 -9.67 -7.98 -1.61
CA ALA A 15 -8.33 -7.52 -1.28
C ALA A 15 -7.34 -7.83 -2.41
N VAL A 16 -7.36 -9.05 -2.94
CA VAL A 16 -6.49 -9.47 -4.05
C VAL A 16 -6.73 -8.66 -5.32
N ARG A 17 -8.01 -8.38 -5.66
CA ARG A 17 -8.32 -7.49 -6.80
C ARG A 17 -7.75 -6.10 -6.59
N SER A 18 -7.88 -5.55 -5.39
CA SER A 18 -7.35 -4.22 -5.05
C SER A 18 -5.81 -4.20 -5.14
N LEU A 19 -5.16 -5.22 -4.60
CA LEU A 19 -3.70 -5.40 -4.65
C LEU A 19 -3.21 -5.55 -6.10
N LEU A 20 -3.93 -6.27 -6.95
CA LEU A 20 -3.62 -6.38 -8.37
C LEU A 20 -3.70 -5.02 -9.08
N LEU A 21 -4.74 -4.22 -8.78
CA LEU A 21 -4.89 -2.87 -9.34
C LEU A 21 -3.80 -1.90 -8.86
N LEU A 22 -3.30 -2.09 -7.64
CA LEU A 22 -2.19 -1.31 -7.09
C LEU A 22 -0.83 -1.65 -7.72
N GLY A 23 -0.76 -2.67 -8.59
CA GLY A 23 0.48 -3.08 -9.25
C GLY A 23 1.41 -3.87 -8.33
N GLU A 24 0.86 -4.56 -7.34
CA GLU A 24 1.62 -5.50 -6.50
C GLU A 24 2.32 -6.55 -7.37
N GLN A 25 3.62 -6.74 -7.14
CA GLN A 25 4.45 -7.56 -8.02
C GLN A 25 4.28 -9.06 -7.73
N LYS A 26 3.97 -9.39 -6.47
CA LYS A 26 3.71 -10.77 -6.04
C LYS A 26 2.66 -10.78 -4.94
N ILE A 27 1.64 -11.62 -5.12
CA ILE A 27 0.57 -11.86 -4.15
C ILE A 27 0.51 -13.38 -3.94
N THR A 28 0.67 -13.82 -2.69
CA THR A 28 0.53 -15.22 -2.29
C THR A 28 -0.61 -15.34 -1.29
N ILE A 29 -1.47 -16.34 -1.49
CA ILE A 29 -2.60 -16.63 -0.60
C ILE A 29 -2.43 -18.06 -0.11
N GLU A 30 -2.38 -18.24 1.21
CA GLU A 30 -2.28 -19.55 1.85
C GLU A 30 -3.52 -19.76 2.73
N GLU A 31 -4.25 -20.85 2.50
CA GLU A 31 -5.30 -21.29 3.40
C GLU A 31 -4.65 -22.08 4.54
N THR A 32 -4.78 -21.58 5.77
CA THR A 32 -4.13 -22.20 6.94
C THR A 32 -5.08 -23.12 7.70
N GLU A 33 -6.30 -22.65 7.95
CA GLU A 33 -7.38 -23.41 8.58
C GLU A 33 -8.67 -23.11 7.81
N LYS A 34 -9.70 -23.94 7.97
CA LYS A 34 -11.00 -23.72 7.29
C LYS A 34 -11.49 -22.29 7.51
N GLY A 35 -11.48 -21.50 6.44
CA GLY A 35 -11.93 -20.10 6.45
C GLY A 35 -10.92 -19.08 6.99
N ARG A 36 -9.65 -19.46 7.18
CA ARG A 36 -8.55 -18.55 7.52
C ARG A 36 -7.55 -18.50 6.37
N PHE A 37 -7.32 -17.29 5.88
CA PHE A 37 -6.42 -17.04 4.75
C PHE A 37 -5.31 -16.08 5.18
N VAL A 38 -4.08 -16.45 4.88
CA VAL A 38 -2.92 -15.58 5.01
C VAL A 38 -2.62 -15.00 3.64
N VAL A 39 -2.70 -13.68 3.51
CA VAL A 39 -2.35 -12.97 2.28
C VAL A 39 -0.99 -12.30 2.50
N THR A 40 0.01 -12.72 1.72
CA THR A 40 1.33 -12.10 1.70
C THR A 40 1.50 -11.37 0.39
N THR A 41 1.72 -10.06 0.45
CA THR A 41 2.04 -9.25 -0.73
C THR A 41 3.45 -8.72 -0.67
N THR A 42 4.05 -8.57 -1.84
CA THR A 42 5.34 -7.90 -1.99
C THR A 42 5.18 -6.76 -2.96
N THR A 43 5.03 -5.57 -2.40
CA THR A 43 5.09 -4.32 -3.14
C THR A 43 6.55 -4.01 -3.35
N LYS A 44 6.97 -3.90 -4.62
CA LYS A 44 8.22 -3.18 -4.90
C LYS A 44 7.91 -1.70 -4.73
N THR A 45 7.98 -1.19 -3.51
CA THR A 45 8.09 0.25 -3.29
C THR A 45 9.38 0.71 -3.95
N ALA A 46 9.30 1.13 -5.21
CA ALA A 46 10.16 2.21 -5.65
C ALA A 46 9.84 3.33 -4.67
N GLN A 47 10.75 3.61 -3.73
CA GLN A 47 10.69 4.84 -2.98
C GLN A 47 10.80 5.94 -4.03
N SER A 48 9.65 6.39 -4.53
CA SER A 48 9.54 7.67 -5.18
C SER A 48 9.92 8.64 -4.09
N LYS A 49 11.19 9.04 -4.09
CA LYS A 49 11.64 10.22 -3.40
C LYS A 49 10.91 11.38 -4.08
N TYR A 50 9.64 11.58 -3.76
CA TYR A 50 9.08 12.93 -3.77
C TYR A 50 9.78 13.66 -2.63
N SER A 51 11.02 14.06 -2.92
CA SER A 51 11.73 15.08 -2.19
C SER A 51 10.84 16.31 -2.28
N ILE A 52 10.20 16.65 -1.16
CA ILE A 52 9.53 17.94 -0.98
C ILE A 52 10.63 19.00 -0.81
N ASN A 53 11.57 19.07 -1.77
CA ASN A 53 12.57 20.11 -1.81
C ASN A 53 12.04 21.21 -2.71
N SER A 54 11.97 22.41 -2.12
CA SER A 54 11.81 23.72 -2.75
C SER A 54 10.40 24.12 -3.21
N ILE A 55 9.53 24.45 -2.25
CA ILE A 55 8.71 25.65 -2.44
C ILE A 55 9.61 26.83 -2.02
N PRO A 56 10.16 27.65 -2.94
CA PRO A 56 10.78 28.90 -2.55
C PRO A 56 9.69 29.79 -1.95
N GLN A 57 9.78 30.06 -0.64
CA GLN A 57 9.03 31.16 -0.05
C GLN A 57 9.45 32.44 -0.74
N LYS A 58 8.61 32.92 -1.68
CA LYS A 58 8.76 34.22 -2.30
C LYS A 58 8.71 35.26 -1.18
N ARG A 59 9.88 35.80 -0.85
CA ARG A 59 10.06 36.94 0.07
C ARG A 59 9.20 38.10 -0.45
N ALA A 60 8.08 38.37 0.20
CA ALA A 60 7.31 39.59 -0.01
C ALA A 60 8.12 40.74 0.60
N LYS A 61 8.77 41.51 -0.26
CA LYS A 61 9.39 42.78 0.11
C LYS A 61 8.26 43.79 0.25
N SER A 62 7.75 43.96 1.47
CA SER A 62 6.81 45.03 1.81
C SER A 62 7.62 46.28 2.10
N ASN A 63 7.68 47.18 1.13
CA ASN A 63 8.06 48.57 1.34
C ASN A 63 6.77 49.38 1.49
N SER A 64 6.55 50.00 2.66
CA SER A 64 6.01 51.35 2.82
C SER A 64 5.98 51.72 4.30
#